data_AF-A0A0R2KV92-F1
#
_entry.id   AF-A0A0R2KV92-F1
#
_cell.length_a   1.000
_cell.length_b   1.000
_cell.length_c   1.000
_cell.angle_alpha   90.00
_cell.angle_beta   90.00
_cell.angle_gamma   90.00
#
_symmetry.space_group_name_H-M   'P 1'
#
loop_
_entity.id
_entity.type
_entity.pdbx_description
1 polymer ?
#
loop_
_entity_poly.entity_id
_entity_poly.type
_entity_poly.pdbx_seq_one_letter_code
_entity_poly.pdbx_strand_id
1 'polypeptide(L)'
;MICSHHVILLIAYKNNWRDIVMINDKNTDIKTKLLCVAIFLATFITAVEATIVTTALPTIASTLHGVNSMSWILSIYLLSSAVVTPLYGKLTDQFGVKQVFLASLIIFLVGSILCSISNDLNLLIASRFIQGIGAGGIQPITYILINEIFEYSKRATIIAWNNTAWALSAVTAPTLGGLIVDKFSWRWIFIINVPVVIIILIIVITSLSITSKKSFPRINVSSNILLLLSLSVIMFGFQKMGELKNIALSFLILLFGLGILILFFKHERQDPDPVVPFEIFKNTTYLSQFVCLSCLSGVLICYSVYFPIWLQGLYAMPVSQSGTVIIPSALTWIIGSSLAAHLLKKYSARRTLMLFIALTFILYVTLPLLPLSTPTLFFYFFTAISGLLLGTVVTINMVVGPRMLSENQKGVGTALLTLGRSLSQSTMVSVYGLIFNLTTQNMPKKDLNLVLNHKNANQIPAKMLSKIRFDVLTAIHTVFIFALCLIVIAFIFNYRDKLRKMLD
;
A
#
# COMPACT_ATOMS: atom_id res chain seq x y z
N MET A 1 -11.01 -16.72 16.83
CA MET A 1 -11.87 -17.09 15.68
C MET A 1 -13.36 -16.73 15.88
N ILE A 2 -13.82 -16.40 17.10
CA ILE A 2 -15.25 -16.10 17.38
C ILE A 2 -15.56 -14.58 17.29
N CYS A 3 -14.57 -13.69 17.45
CA CYS A 3 -14.78 -12.23 17.45
C CYS A 3 -14.96 -11.62 16.03
N SER A 4 -14.47 -12.29 14.98
CA SER A 4 -14.63 -11.82 13.59
C SER A 4 -16.05 -12.03 13.05
N HIS A 5 -16.76 -13.05 13.53
CA HIS A 5 -18.14 -13.32 13.09
C HIS A 5 -19.12 -12.24 13.57
N HIS A 6 -18.96 -11.73 14.79
CA HIS A 6 -19.85 -10.70 15.32
C HIS A 6 -19.62 -9.30 14.73
N VAL A 7 -18.39 -8.95 14.35
CA VAL A 7 -18.12 -7.68 13.65
C VAL A 7 -18.68 -7.72 12.22
N ILE A 8 -18.54 -8.86 11.52
CA ILE A 8 -19.16 -9.10 10.21
C ILE A 8 -20.69 -9.06 10.33
N LEU A 9 -21.26 -9.68 11.36
CA LEU A 9 -22.71 -9.66 11.61
C LEU A 9 -23.20 -8.26 12.00
N LEU A 10 -22.45 -7.44 12.73
CA LEU A 10 -22.83 -6.06 13.07
C LEU A 10 -22.79 -5.11 11.86
N ILE A 11 -21.84 -5.31 10.94
CA ILE A 11 -21.80 -4.58 9.65
C ILE A 11 -22.96 -5.07 8.74
N ALA A 12 -23.26 -6.37 8.74
CA ALA A 12 -24.35 -6.96 7.98
C ALA A 12 -25.75 -6.68 8.56
N TYR A 13 -25.87 -6.44 9.87
CA TYR A 13 -27.16 -6.19 10.52
C TYR A 13 -27.63 -4.74 10.32
N LYS A 14 -26.70 -3.80 10.11
CA LYS A 14 -27.04 -2.38 9.91
C LYS A 14 -27.34 -2.02 8.45
N ASN A 15 -26.79 -2.76 7.50
CA ASN A 15 -27.14 -2.67 6.08
C ASN A 15 -28.17 -3.75 5.75
N ASN A 16 -29.45 -3.36 5.68
CA ASN A 16 -30.59 -4.17 5.25
C ASN A 16 -30.18 -5.36 4.36
N TRP A 17 -30.41 -6.59 4.85
CA TRP A 17 -30.29 -7.85 4.09
C TRP A 17 -31.08 -7.87 2.77
N ARG A 18 -31.96 -6.87 2.54
CA ARG A 18 -32.63 -6.62 1.26
C ARG A 18 -31.68 -6.31 0.10
N ASP A 19 -30.48 -5.76 0.34
CA ASP A 19 -29.54 -5.42 -0.75
C ASP A 19 -28.71 -6.63 -1.24
N ILE A 20 -28.64 -7.71 -0.45
CA ILE A 20 -28.08 -9.00 -0.88
C ILE A 20 -29.00 -9.68 -1.92
N VAL A 21 -30.27 -9.29 -1.97
CA VAL A 21 -31.28 -9.80 -2.91
C VAL A 21 -31.08 -9.25 -4.33
N MET A 22 -30.17 -8.29 -4.56
CA MET A 22 -29.92 -7.74 -5.92
C MET A 22 -29.08 -8.67 -6.82
N ILE A 23 -28.38 -9.66 -6.26
CA ILE A 23 -27.84 -10.80 -7.03
C ILE A 23 -28.96 -11.83 -7.29
N ASN A 24 -30.12 -11.71 -6.65
CA ASN A 24 -31.27 -12.60 -6.82
C ASN A 24 -32.47 -11.92 -7.48
N ASP A 25 -32.30 -10.71 -8.02
CA ASP A 25 -33.29 -10.07 -8.86
C ASP A 25 -33.45 -10.93 -10.12
N LYS A 26 -34.66 -11.45 -10.35
CA LYS A 26 -34.97 -12.47 -11.37
C LYS A 26 -34.61 -12.01 -12.79
N ASN A 27 -34.39 -10.70 -12.99
CA ASN A 27 -34.01 -10.08 -14.26
C ASN A 27 -32.50 -9.83 -14.43
N THR A 28 -31.64 -10.16 -13.46
CA THR A 28 -30.18 -9.93 -13.61
C THR A 28 -29.52 -11.10 -14.33
N ASP A 29 -28.94 -10.83 -15.52
CA ASP A 29 -28.20 -11.83 -16.30
C ASP A 29 -27.09 -12.49 -15.46
N ILE A 30 -26.97 -13.81 -15.58
CA ILE A 30 -25.93 -14.64 -14.94
C ILE A 30 -24.53 -14.07 -15.23
N LYS A 31 -24.32 -13.54 -16.44
CA LYS A 31 -23.04 -12.89 -16.82
C LYS A 31 -22.70 -11.71 -15.92
N THR A 32 -23.68 -10.89 -15.56
CA THR A 32 -23.48 -9.71 -14.69
C THR A 32 -23.08 -10.14 -13.27
N LYS A 33 -23.69 -11.20 -12.75
CA LYS A 33 -23.35 -11.75 -11.42
C LYS A 33 -21.92 -12.32 -11.41
N LEU A 34 -21.53 -13.04 -12.45
CA LEU A 34 -20.17 -13.54 -12.61
C LEU A 34 -19.17 -12.39 -12.69
N LEU A 35 -19.49 -11.32 -13.41
CA LEU A 35 -18.64 -10.12 -13.48
C LEU A 35 -18.48 -9.42 -12.12
N CYS A 36 -19.53 -9.34 -11.28
CA CYS A 36 -19.39 -8.89 -9.90
C CYS A 36 -18.35 -9.73 -9.14
N VAL A 37 -18.46 -11.06 -9.22
CA VAL A 37 -17.53 -11.97 -8.55
C VAL A 37 -16.10 -11.76 -9.04
N ALA A 38 -15.89 -11.63 -10.35
CA ALA A 38 -14.59 -11.34 -10.93
C ALA A 38 -14.00 -10.00 -10.44
N ILE A 39 -14.82 -8.95 -10.37
CA ILE A 39 -14.42 -7.63 -9.86
C ILE A 39 -14.01 -7.72 -8.38
N PHE A 40 -14.82 -8.38 -7.55
CA PHE A 40 -14.54 -8.51 -6.12
C PHE A 40 -13.29 -9.38 -5.87
N LEU A 41 -13.11 -10.47 -6.62
CA LEU A 41 -11.91 -11.31 -6.55
C LEU A 41 -10.65 -10.54 -7.00
N ALA A 42 -10.76 -9.72 -8.05
CA ALA A 42 -9.65 -8.90 -8.55
C ALA A 42 -9.20 -7.84 -7.52
N THR A 43 -10.16 -7.20 -6.85
CA THR A 43 -9.86 -6.28 -5.74
C THR A 43 -9.29 -7.03 -4.54
N PHE A 44 -9.87 -8.18 -4.18
CA PHE A 44 -9.39 -8.98 -3.06
C PHE A 44 -7.95 -9.44 -3.27
N ILE A 45 -7.61 -9.98 -4.43
CA ILE A 45 -6.26 -10.54 -4.67
C ILE A 45 -5.18 -9.48 -4.70
N THR A 46 -5.45 -8.31 -5.29
CA THR A 46 -4.50 -7.20 -5.32
C THR A 46 -4.26 -6.62 -3.94
N ALA A 47 -5.31 -6.55 -3.12
CA ALA A 47 -5.21 -6.09 -1.75
C ALA A 47 -4.56 -7.12 -0.81
N VAL A 48 -4.79 -8.42 -1.03
CA VAL A 48 -4.04 -9.50 -0.37
C VAL A 48 -2.56 -9.35 -0.71
N GLU A 49 -2.20 -9.25 -1.98
CA GLU A 49 -0.80 -9.19 -2.44
C GLU A 49 -0.01 -8.02 -1.82
N ALA A 50 -0.64 -6.84 -1.71
CA ALA A 50 -0.02 -5.67 -1.10
C ALA A 50 0.34 -5.85 0.39
N THR A 51 -0.32 -6.78 1.08
CA THR A 51 -0.21 -6.95 2.54
C THR A 51 0.45 -8.29 2.93
N ILE A 52 0.15 -9.38 2.25
CA ILE A 52 0.65 -10.73 2.54
C ILE A 52 2.19 -10.83 2.44
N VAL A 53 2.79 -10.07 1.52
CA VAL A 53 4.25 -10.07 1.36
C VAL A 53 4.94 -9.39 2.54
N THR A 54 4.30 -8.40 3.17
CA THR A 54 4.88 -7.68 4.32
C THR A 54 5.11 -8.61 5.52
N THR A 55 4.23 -9.59 5.74
CA THR A 55 4.35 -10.54 6.86
C THR A 55 5.41 -11.60 6.61
N ALA A 56 5.57 -12.01 5.35
CA ALA A 56 6.56 -12.99 4.92
C ALA A 56 7.94 -12.39 4.62
N LEU A 57 8.03 -11.06 4.56
CA LEU A 57 9.22 -10.33 4.13
C LEU A 57 10.50 -10.77 4.86
N PRO A 58 10.51 -10.95 6.21
CA PRO A 58 11.72 -11.38 6.92
C PRO A 58 12.18 -12.78 6.48
N THR A 59 11.23 -13.69 6.33
CA THR A 59 11.50 -15.05 5.85
C THR A 59 12.04 -15.03 4.42
N ILE A 60 11.41 -14.31 3.50
CA ILE A 60 11.87 -14.21 2.10
C ILE A 60 13.32 -13.71 2.06
N ALA A 61 13.60 -12.60 2.75
CA ALA A 61 14.92 -12.00 2.76
C ALA A 61 16.00 -12.90 3.37
N SER A 62 15.67 -13.63 4.44
CA SER A 62 16.59 -14.59 5.05
C SER A 62 16.88 -15.77 4.12
N THR A 63 15.87 -16.31 3.43
CA THR A 63 16.02 -17.47 2.53
C THR A 63 16.80 -17.17 1.26
N LEU A 64 16.73 -15.94 0.75
CA LEU A 64 17.45 -15.49 -0.45
C LEU A 64 18.79 -14.79 -0.12
N HIS A 65 19.23 -14.84 1.14
CA HIS A 65 20.45 -14.20 1.64
C HIS A 65 20.53 -12.69 1.30
N GLY A 66 19.38 -12.03 1.27
CA GLY A 66 19.17 -10.73 0.65
C GLY A 66 18.70 -9.63 1.60
N VAL A 67 19.01 -9.71 2.89
CA VAL A 67 18.45 -8.80 3.92
C VAL A 67 18.71 -7.32 3.65
N ASN A 68 19.90 -6.97 3.18
CA ASN A 68 20.23 -5.58 2.80
C ASN A 68 19.27 -5.01 1.74
N SER A 69 18.65 -5.90 0.95
CA SER A 69 17.78 -5.56 -0.15
C SER A 69 16.32 -5.98 0.02
N MET A 70 15.95 -6.35 1.25
CA MET A 70 14.59 -6.73 1.64
C MET A 70 13.56 -5.63 1.32
N SER A 71 13.93 -4.37 1.52
CA SER A 71 13.05 -3.22 1.27
C SER A 71 12.63 -3.07 -0.20
N TRP A 72 13.40 -3.62 -1.14
CA TRP A 72 13.09 -3.55 -2.57
C TRP A 72 11.90 -4.39 -2.99
N ILE A 73 11.70 -5.55 -2.35
CA ILE A 73 10.61 -6.48 -2.69
C ILE A 73 9.24 -5.78 -2.59
N LEU A 74 9.04 -4.97 -1.56
CA LEU A 74 7.82 -4.18 -1.38
C LEU A 74 7.85 -2.89 -2.20
N SER A 75 8.96 -2.17 -2.13
CA SER A 75 9.13 -0.87 -2.76
C SER A 75 8.86 -0.89 -4.25
N ILE A 76 9.48 -1.83 -4.98
CA ILE A 76 9.42 -1.84 -6.45
C ILE A 76 8.02 -2.16 -6.97
N TYR A 77 7.29 -3.03 -6.26
CA TYR A 77 5.92 -3.38 -6.57
C TYR A 77 4.98 -2.19 -6.37
N LEU A 78 5.10 -1.50 -5.23
CA LEU A 78 4.28 -0.32 -4.94
C LEU A 78 4.63 0.83 -5.88
N LEU A 79 5.92 1.01 -6.19
CA LEU A 79 6.39 2.04 -7.10
C LEU A 79 5.86 1.81 -8.51
N SER A 80 6.09 0.62 -9.06
CA SER A 80 5.65 0.33 -10.43
C SER A 80 4.14 0.45 -10.51
N SER A 81 3.39 -0.17 -9.59
CA SER A 81 1.93 -0.04 -9.51
C SER A 81 1.46 1.42 -9.51
N ALA A 82 2.00 2.26 -8.64
CA ALA A 82 1.60 3.66 -8.52
C ALA A 82 1.84 4.49 -9.78
N VAL A 83 2.98 4.28 -10.46
CA VAL A 83 3.36 5.10 -11.61
C VAL A 83 2.61 4.69 -12.87
N VAL A 84 2.26 3.41 -13.06
CA VAL A 84 1.44 3.00 -14.21
C VAL A 84 -0.06 3.17 -14.00
N THR A 85 -0.55 3.35 -12.76
CA THR A 85 -1.99 3.57 -12.51
C THR A 85 -2.61 4.69 -13.38
N PRO A 86 -2.03 5.90 -13.49
CA PRO A 86 -2.59 6.94 -14.36
C PRO A 86 -2.58 6.57 -15.85
N LEU A 87 -1.59 5.77 -16.28
CA LEU A 87 -1.49 5.30 -17.67
C LEU A 87 -2.65 4.37 -18.03
N TYR A 88 -3.11 3.54 -17.09
CA TYR A 88 -4.20 2.60 -17.33
C TYR A 88 -5.52 3.28 -17.69
N GLY A 89 -5.79 4.48 -17.16
CA GLY A 89 -6.97 5.27 -17.57
C GLY A 89 -6.92 5.67 -19.05
N LYS A 90 -5.78 6.20 -19.50
CA LYS A 90 -5.58 6.55 -20.92
C LYS A 90 -5.63 5.31 -21.82
N LEU A 91 -5.05 4.19 -21.36
CA LEU A 91 -5.12 2.92 -22.07
C LEU A 91 -6.56 2.42 -22.21
N THR A 92 -7.39 2.52 -21.16
CA THR A 92 -8.80 2.12 -21.23
C THR A 92 -9.59 2.97 -22.22
N ASP A 93 -9.30 4.26 -22.31
CA ASP A 93 -9.97 5.17 -23.26
C ASP A 93 -9.62 4.86 -24.72
N GLN A 94 -8.40 4.36 -24.98
CA GLN A 94 -7.91 4.04 -26.32
C GLN A 94 -8.25 2.61 -26.76
N PHE A 95 -7.91 1.61 -25.94
CA PHE A 95 -8.02 0.19 -26.29
C PHE A 95 -9.32 -0.45 -25.77
N GLY A 96 -10.06 0.26 -24.91
CA GLY A 96 -11.27 -0.23 -24.27
C GLY A 96 -11.01 -0.99 -22.98
N VAL A 97 -11.95 -0.89 -22.04
CA VAL A 97 -11.81 -1.43 -20.68
C VAL A 97 -11.48 -2.92 -20.64
N LYS A 98 -12.13 -3.73 -21.51
CA LYS A 98 -11.98 -5.20 -21.50
C LYS A 98 -10.56 -5.62 -21.83
N GLN A 99 -9.99 -5.09 -22.91
CA GLN A 99 -8.66 -5.49 -23.38
C GLN A 99 -7.58 -5.11 -22.36
N VAL A 100 -7.71 -3.90 -21.81
CA VAL A 100 -6.75 -3.37 -20.84
C VAL A 100 -6.85 -4.12 -19.49
N PHE A 101 -8.07 -4.49 -19.06
CA PHE A 101 -8.25 -5.32 -17.86
C PHE A 101 -7.61 -6.70 -18.01
N LEU A 102 -7.83 -7.37 -19.15
CA LEU A 102 -7.22 -8.66 -19.45
C LEU A 102 -5.69 -8.57 -19.50
N ALA A 103 -5.15 -7.54 -20.15
CA ALA A 103 -3.70 -7.32 -20.20
C ALA A 103 -3.11 -7.12 -18.79
N SER A 104 -3.76 -6.30 -17.96
CA SER A 104 -3.35 -6.05 -16.57
C SER A 104 -3.36 -7.33 -15.72
N LEU A 105 -4.40 -8.17 -15.84
CA LEU A 105 -4.48 -9.48 -15.19
C LEU A 105 -3.39 -10.45 -15.67
N ILE A 106 -3.11 -10.50 -16.97
CA ILE A 106 -2.07 -11.37 -17.54
C ILE A 106 -0.68 -10.94 -17.05
N ILE A 107 -0.38 -9.64 -17.04
CA ILE A 107 0.90 -9.11 -16.55
C ILE A 107 1.07 -9.46 -15.05
N PHE A 108 0.01 -9.31 -14.26
CA PHE A 108 0.01 -9.68 -12.84
C PHE A 108 0.20 -11.20 -12.64
N LEU A 109 -0.44 -12.02 -13.47
CA LEU A 109 -0.31 -13.49 -13.46
C LEU A 109 1.13 -13.93 -13.76
N VAL A 110 1.71 -13.41 -14.84
CA VAL A 110 3.10 -13.68 -15.23
C VAL A 110 4.06 -13.25 -14.14
N GLY A 111 3.89 -12.05 -13.60
CA GLY A 111 4.69 -11.56 -12.47
C GLY A 111 4.60 -12.47 -11.24
N SER A 112 3.40 -12.96 -10.91
CA SER A 112 3.18 -13.89 -9.79
C SER A 112 3.89 -15.24 -10.00
N ILE A 113 3.81 -15.79 -11.21
CA ILE A 113 4.51 -17.04 -11.56
C ILE A 113 6.02 -16.84 -11.43
N LEU A 114 6.57 -15.76 -12.01
CA LEU A 114 7.99 -15.45 -11.94
C LEU A 114 8.48 -15.25 -10.49
N CYS A 115 7.68 -14.60 -9.63
CA CYS A 115 7.99 -14.46 -8.21
C CYS A 115 8.05 -15.83 -7.51
N SER A 116 7.15 -16.76 -7.86
CA SER A 116 7.10 -18.09 -7.22
C SER A 116 8.30 -18.97 -7.55
N ILE A 117 8.88 -18.83 -8.75
CA ILE A 117 10.03 -19.63 -9.20
C ILE A 117 11.37 -18.92 -8.96
N SER A 118 11.35 -17.74 -8.35
CA SER A 118 12.56 -16.95 -8.11
C SER A 118 13.53 -17.69 -7.18
N ASN A 119 14.80 -17.76 -7.59
CA ASN A 119 15.88 -18.44 -6.87
C ASN A 119 16.87 -17.48 -6.21
N ASP A 120 16.86 -16.22 -6.61
CA ASP A 120 17.67 -15.15 -6.03
C ASP A 120 16.83 -13.88 -5.89
N LEU A 121 17.36 -12.92 -5.13
CA LEU A 121 16.65 -11.69 -4.80
C LEU A 121 16.46 -10.78 -6.02
N ASN A 122 17.41 -10.73 -6.96
CA ASN A 122 17.33 -9.83 -8.12
C ASN A 122 16.22 -10.27 -9.06
N LEU A 123 16.13 -11.58 -9.31
CA LEU A 123 15.03 -12.15 -10.09
C LEU A 123 13.67 -11.90 -9.41
N LEU A 124 13.60 -12.04 -8.07
CA LEU A 124 12.38 -11.71 -7.34
C LEU A 124 12.00 -10.24 -7.48
N ILE A 125 12.95 -9.32 -7.36
CA ILE A 125 12.73 -7.87 -7.52
C ILE A 125 12.23 -7.55 -8.95
N ALA A 126 12.86 -8.12 -9.98
CA ALA A 126 12.42 -7.95 -11.36
C ALA A 126 11.01 -8.52 -11.60
N SER A 127 10.71 -9.68 -11.02
CA SER A 127 9.39 -10.30 -11.09
C SER A 127 8.33 -9.44 -10.39
N ARG A 128 8.66 -8.84 -9.24
CA ARG A 128 7.81 -7.92 -8.49
C ARG A 128 7.54 -6.62 -9.24
N PHE A 129 8.51 -6.12 -9.99
CA PHE A 129 8.32 -4.97 -10.88
C PHE A 129 7.24 -5.26 -11.92
N ILE A 130 7.36 -6.39 -12.63
CA ILE A 130 6.36 -6.86 -13.62
C ILE A 130 5.00 -7.04 -12.96
N GLN A 131 4.95 -7.71 -11.82
CA GLN A 131 3.71 -7.94 -11.08
C GLN A 131 3.04 -6.63 -10.66
N GLY A 132 3.84 -5.65 -10.21
CA GLY A 132 3.35 -4.32 -9.82
C GLY A 132 2.79 -3.52 -11.00
N ILE A 133 3.37 -3.65 -12.20
CA ILE A 133 2.78 -3.07 -13.43
C ILE A 133 1.37 -3.61 -13.62
N GLY A 134 1.19 -4.93 -13.54
CA GLY A 134 -0.11 -5.56 -13.63
C GLY A 134 -1.06 -5.04 -12.54
N ALA A 135 -0.63 -5.02 -11.29
CA ALA A 135 -1.44 -4.58 -10.14
C ALA A 135 -1.93 -3.13 -10.26
N GLY A 136 -1.11 -2.24 -10.84
CA GLY A 136 -1.43 -0.81 -11.01
C GLY A 136 -2.66 -0.55 -11.88
N GLY A 137 -3.02 -1.50 -12.75
CA GLY A 137 -4.21 -1.42 -13.61
C GLY A 137 -5.46 -2.08 -13.02
N ILE A 138 -5.31 -3.17 -12.28
CA ILE A 138 -6.45 -4.00 -11.85
C ILE A 138 -7.45 -3.14 -11.05
N GLN A 139 -6.99 -2.45 -10.01
CA GLN A 139 -7.88 -1.70 -9.13
C GLN A 139 -8.60 -0.52 -9.80
N PRO A 140 -7.92 0.43 -10.49
CA PRO A 140 -8.65 1.51 -11.17
C PRO A 140 -9.62 0.97 -12.24
N ILE A 141 -9.23 -0.07 -12.99
CA ILE A 141 -10.08 -0.66 -14.02
C ILE A 141 -11.32 -1.35 -13.41
N THR A 142 -11.23 -1.93 -12.21
CA THR A 142 -12.44 -2.46 -11.54
C THR A 142 -13.48 -1.37 -11.29
N TYR A 143 -13.08 -0.15 -10.89
CA TYR A 143 -14.02 0.95 -10.72
C TYR A 143 -14.59 1.45 -12.05
N ILE A 144 -13.79 1.46 -13.12
CA ILE A 144 -14.26 1.76 -14.48
C ILE A 144 -15.30 0.73 -14.92
N LEU A 145 -15.02 -0.57 -14.74
CA LEU A 145 -15.95 -1.65 -15.06
C LEU A 145 -17.26 -1.54 -14.29
N ILE A 146 -17.21 -1.20 -13.00
CA ILE A 146 -18.44 -1.00 -12.21
C ILE A 146 -19.28 0.15 -12.81
N ASN A 147 -18.63 1.24 -13.24
CA ASN A 147 -19.33 2.35 -13.88
C ASN A 147 -19.93 1.96 -15.23
N GLU A 148 -19.25 1.15 -16.03
CA GLU A 148 -19.73 0.75 -17.36
C GLU A 148 -20.84 -0.32 -17.32
N ILE A 149 -20.75 -1.27 -16.38
CA ILE A 149 -21.67 -2.42 -16.32
C ILE A 149 -22.97 -2.08 -15.57
N PHE A 150 -22.88 -1.27 -14.51
CA PHE A 150 -24.02 -1.06 -13.61
C PHE A 150 -24.69 0.30 -13.80
N GLU A 151 -26.01 0.29 -13.71
CA GLU A 151 -26.84 1.48 -13.60
C GLU A 151 -26.43 2.35 -12.41
N TYR A 152 -26.57 3.67 -12.57
CA TYR A 152 -26.16 4.66 -11.57
C TYR A 152 -26.70 4.37 -10.16
N SER A 153 -27.96 3.93 -10.05
CA SER A 153 -28.62 3.57 -8.79
C SER A 153 -27.94 2.40 -8.06
N LYS A 154 -27.33 1.45 -8.78
CA LYS A 154 -26.69 0.25 -8.23
C LYS A 154 -25.18 0.43 -7.97
N ARG A 155 -24.53 1.40 -8.63
CA ARG A 155 -23.07 1.63 -8.55
C ARG A 155 -22.58 1.81 -7.11
N ALA A 156 -23.27 2.61 -6.30
CA ALA A 156 -22.86 2.87 -4.91
C ALA A 156 -22.80 1.58 -4.09
N THR A 157 -23.80 0.70 -4.24
CA THR A 157 -23.87 -0.60 -3.56
C THR A 157 -22.77 -1.54 -4.03
N ILE A 158 -22.53 -1.64 -5.34
CA ILE A 158 -21.45 -2.50 -5.89
C ILE A 158 -20.06 -2.01 -5.45
N ILE A 159 -19.84 -0.69 -5.44
CA ILE A 159 -18.60 -0.09 -4.92
C ILE A 159 -18.42 -0.42 -3.43
N ALA A 160 -19.49 -0.35 -2.63
CA ALA A 160 -19.44 -0.72 -1.22
C ALA A 160 -19.07 -2.20 -1.00
N TRP A 161 -19.62 -3.11 -1.81
CA TRP A 161 -19.23 -4.52 -1.78
C TRP A 161 -17.78 -4.74 -2.25
N ASN A 162 -17.33 -4.03 -3.28
CA ASN A 162 -15.95 -4.08 -3.74
C ASN A 162 -14.97 -3.63 -2.64
N ASN A 163 -15.31 -2.55 -1.93
CA ASN A 163 -14.53 -2.06 -0.79
C ASN A 163 -14.58 -3.04 0.40
N THR A 164 -15.69 -3.76 0.59
CA THR A 164 -15.77 -4.85 1.58
C THR A 164 -14.81 -5.99 1.24
N ALA A 165 -14.68 -6.36 -0.04
CA ALA A 165 -13.70 -7.36 -0.47
C ALA A 165 -12.25 -6.91 -0.14
N TRP A 166 -11.93 -5.64 -0.39
CA TRP A 166 -10.65 -5.04 0.03
C TRP A 166 -10.47 -5.04 1.57
N ALA A 167 -11.51 -4.74 2.34
CA ALA A 167 -11.43 -4.78 3.80
C ALA A 167 -11.21 -6.20 4.34
N LEU A 168 -11.85 -7.19 3.71
CA LEU A 168 -11.69 -8.60 4.07
C LEU A 168 -10.26 -9.08 3.80
N SER A 169 -9.65 -8.65 2.69
CA SER A 169 -8.25 -9.01 2.37
C SER A 169 -7.28 -8.54 3.46
N ALA A 170 -7.50 -7.36 4.05
CA ALA A 170 -6.62 -6.81 5.08
C ALA A 170 -6.56 -7.69 6.36
N VAL A 171 -7.61 -8.48 6.62
CA VAL A 171 -7.65 -9.43 7.75
C VAL A 171 -7.15 -10.82 7.34
N THR A 172 -7.52 -11.27 6.13
CA THR A 172 -7.15 -12.61 5.65
C THR A 172 -5.68 -12.68 5.27
N ALA A 173 -5.09 -11.62 4.71
CA ALA A 173 -3.74 -11.64 4.17
C ALA A 173 -2.65 -11.90 5.23
N PRO A 174 -2.62 -11.23 6.40
CA PRO A 174 -1.62 -11.55 7.41
C PRO A 174 -1.76 -12.97 7.96
N THR A 175 -3.00 -13.43 8.13
CA THR A 175 -3.31 -14.77 8.64
C THR A 175 -2.90 -15.86 7.65
N LEU A 176 -3.31 -15.72 6.38
CA LEU A 176 -2.97 -16.65 5.30
C LEU A 176 -1.47 -16.64 5.02
N GLY A 177 -0.86 -15.46 4.92
CA GLY A 177 0.58 -15.32 4.68
C GLY A 177 1.42 -16.03 5.72
N GLY A 178 1.13 -15.79 7.00
CA GLY A 178 1.89 -16.45 8.05
C GLY A 178 1.64 -17.96 8.13
N LEU A 179 0.42 -18.44 7.89
CA LEU A 179 0.15 -19.88 7.79
C LEU A 179 0.88 -20.54 6.61
N ILE A 180 0.92 -19.87 5.45
CA ILE A 180 1.62 -20.34 4.26
C ILE A 180 3.12 -20.44 4.52
N VAL A 181 3.72 -19.42 5.15
CA VAL A 181 5.16 -19.40 5.43
C VAL A 181 5.55 -20.42 6.50
N ASP A 182 4.72 -20.60 7.53
CA ASP A 182 5.03 -21.52 8.61
C ASP A 182 4.92 -22.99 8.15
N LYS A 183 3.87 -23.34 7.39
CA LYS A 183 3.55 -24.72 6.97
C LYS A 183 4.11 -25.12 5.60
N PHE A 184 4.27 -24.17 4.69
CA PHE A 184 4.76 -24.38 3.33
C PHE A 184 6.00 -23.53 3.07
N SER A 185 6.21 -23.12 1.81
CA SER A 185 7.25 -22.18 1.41
C SER A 185 6.64 -20.80 1.13
N TRP A 186 7.40 -19.73 1.34
CA TRP A 186 7.00 -18.37 0.96
C TRP A 186 6.61 -18.25 -0.52
N ARG A 187 7.11 -19.14 -1.39
CA ARG A 187 6.74 -19.18 -2.82
C ARG A 187 5.24 -19.35 -3.04
N TRP A 188 4.56 -20.05 -2.14
CA TRP A 188 3.11 -20.27 -2.21
C TRP A 188 2.27 -19.00 -2.06
N ILE A 189 2.85 -17.93 -1.47
CA ILE A 189 2.22 -16.61 -1.42
C ILE A 189 1.95 -16.08 -2.82
N PHE A 190 2.85 -16.37 -3.77
CA PHE A 190 2.68 -15.95 -5.16
C PHE A 190 1.87 -16.97 -5.96
N ILE A 191 2.00 -18.27 -5.66
CA ILE A 191 1.27 -19.34 -6.35
C ILE A 191 -0.23 -19.24 -6.11
N ILE A 192 -0.68 -18.88 -4.90
CA ILE A 192 -2.12 -18.79 -4.59
C ILE A 192 -2.85 -17.78 -5.49
N ASN A 193 -2.13 -16.80 -6.03
CA ASN A 193 -2.69 -15.80 -6.93
C ASN A 193 -3.01 -16.37 -8.31
N VAL A 194 -2.23 -17.34 -8.77
CA VAL A 194 -2.31 -17.93 -10.11
C VAL A 194 -3.70 -18.51 -10.43
N PRO A 195 -4.26 -19.45 -9.65
CA PRO A 195 -5.57 -20.04 -9.97
C PRO A 195 -6.70 -18.99 -9.89
N VAL A 196 -6.63 -18.06 -8.94
CA VAL A 196 -7.66 -17.02 -8.77
C VAL A 196 -7.67 -16.07 -9.97
N VAL A 197 -6.49 -15.63 -10.44
CA VAL A 197 -6.39 -14.76 -11.62
C VAL A 197 -6.85 -15.47 -12.88
N ILE A 198 -6.55 -16.77 -13.04
CA ILE A 198 -7.07 -17.57 -14.16
C ILE A 198 -8.60 -17.62 -14.14
N ILE A 199 -9.22 -17.83 -12.97
CA ILE A 199 -10.68 -17.80 -12.83
C ILE A 199 -11.25 -16.44 -13.25
N ILE A 200 -10.63 -15.34 -12.79
CA ILE A 200 -11.04 -13.98 -13.17
C ILE A 200 -10.92 -13.80 -14.70
N LEU A 201 -9.82 -14.22 -15.30
CA LEU A 201 -9.61 -14.15 -16.76
C LEU A 201 -10.71 -14.90 -17.52
N ILE A 202 -11.03 -16.13 -17.13
CA ILE A 202 -12.08 -16.94 -17.76
C ILE A 202 -13.43 -16.22 -17.67
N ILE A 203 -13.79 -15.69 -16.51
CA ILE A 203 -15.05 -14.96 -16.31
C ILE A 203 -15.09 -13.72 -17.20
N VAL A 204 -14.03 -12.91 -17.21
CA VAL A 204 -13.98 -11.67 -18.00
C VAL A 204 -14.04 -11.97 -19.51
N ILE A 205 -13.33 -12.98 -19.98
CA ILE A 205 -13.33 -13.36 -21.41
C ILE A 205 -14.75 -13.74 -21.86
N THR A 206 -15.43 -14.58 -21.08
CA THR A 206 -16.73 -15.19 -21.42
C THR A 206 -17.93 -14.29 -21.15
N SER A 207 -17.87 -13.47 -20.11
CA SER A 207 -19.03 -12.71 -19.59
C SER A 207 -18.99 -11.22 -19.92
N LEU A 208 -17.80 -10.62 -20.11
CA LEU A 208 -17.69 -9.20 -20.40
C LEU A 208 -17.88 -8.93 -21.89
N SER A 209 -19.02 -8.36 -22.28
CA SER A 209 -19.29 -7.94 -23.65
C SER A 209 -19.48 -6.42 -23.69
N ILE A 210 -18.37 -5.69 -23.76
CA ILE A 210 -18.39 -4.22 -23.89
C ILE A 210 -17.82 -3.84 -25.26
N THR A 211 -18.60 -3.10 -26.04
CA THR A 211 -18.17 -2.48 -27.29
C THR A 211 -17.40 -1.20 -26.97
N SER A 212 -16.07 -1.25 -27.15
CA SER A 212 -15.21 -0.06 -27.01
C SER A 212 -15.55 0.96 -28.11
N LYS A 213 -15.82 2.21 -27.71
CA LYS A 213 -15.76 3.34 -28.64
C LYS A 213 -14.28 3.61 -28.89
N LYS A 214 -13.79 3.28 -30.09
CA LYS A 214 -12.41 3.58 -30.50
C LYS A 214 -12.22 5.10 -30.57
N SER A 215 -11.61 5.67 -29.55
CA SER A 215 -10.99 6.98 -29.65
C SER A 215 -9.48 6.76 -29.85
N PHE A 216 -8.85 7.52 -30.75
CA PHE A 216 -7.41 7.45 -31.00
C PHE A 216 -6.67 8.71 -30.49
N PRO A 217 -6.90 9.20 -29.26
CA PRO A 217 -6.00 10.22 -28.72
C PRO A 217 -4.61 9.60 -28.54
N ARG A 218 -3.57 10.37 -28.84
CA ARG A 218 -2.17 9.95 -28.65
C ARG A 218 -1.89 9.86 -27.15
N ILE A 219 -1.54 8.68 -26.65
CA ILE A 219 -1.09 8.53 -25.27
C ILE A 219 0.38 8.98 -25.19
N ASN A 220 0.64 10.07 -24.48
CA ASN A 220 2.00 10.41 -24.08
C ASN A 220 2.39 9.56 -22.84
N VAL A 221 3.23 8.55 -23.05
CA VAL A 221 3.74 7.66 -21.97
C VAL A 221 5.04 8.23 -21.37
N SER A 222 5.65 9.23 -22.01
CA SER A 222 6.98 9.75 -21.69
C SER A 222 7.09 10.22 -20.24
N SER A 223 6.10 10.98 -19.75
CA SER A 223 6.05 11.45 -18.36
C SER A 223 6.01 10.31 -17.34
N ASN A 224 5.21 9.28 -17.59
CA ASN A 224 5.12 8.11 -16.70
C ASN A 224 6.45 7.34 -16.68
N ILE A 225 7.11 7.19 -17.83
CA ILE A 225 8.42 6.54 -17.93
C ILE A 225 9.49 7.34 -17.19
N LEU A 226 9.54 8.67 -17.37
CA LEU A 226 10.49 9.54 -16.67
C LEU A 226 10.27 9.52 -15.15
N LEU A 227 9.01 9.52 -14.70
CA LEU A 227 8.67 9.42 -13.29
C LEU A 227 9.08 8.06 -12.72
N LEU A 228 8.77 6.96 -13.41
CA LEU A 228 9.13 5.60 -12.98
C LEU A 228 10.65 5.44 -12.89
N LEU A 229 11.36 5.91 -13.91
CA LEU A 229 12.82 5.81 -14.00
C LEU A 229 13.49 6.65 -12.93
N SER A 230 13.10 7.92 -12.77
CA SER A 230 13.69 8.80 -11.75
C SER A 230 13.53 8.24 -10.34
N LEU A 231 12.32 7.80 -9.98
CA LEU A 231 12.05 7.25 -8.66
C LEU A 231 12.77 5.92 -8.45
N SER A 232 12.81 5.04 -9.44
CA SER A 232 13.56 3.77 -9.34
C SER A 232 15.05 4.00 -9.11
N VAL A 233 15.65 4.96 -9.82
CA VAL A 233 17.06 5.35 -9.66
C VAL A 233 17.31 5.97 -8.28
N ILE A 234 16.44 6.87 -7.81
CA ILE A 234 16.56 7.49 -6.47
C ILE A 234 16.50 6.40 -5.38
N MET A 235 15.53 5.49 -5.48
CA MET A 235 15.40 4.39 -4.53
C MET A 235 16.63 3.46 -4.57
N PHE A 236 17.24 3.30 -5.74
CA PHE A 236 18.45 2.47 -5.90
C PHE A 236 19.65 3.14 -5.26
N GLY A 237 19.75 4.46 -5.39
CA GLY A 237 20.73 5.29 -4.69
C GLY A 237 20.61 5.16 -3.17
N PHE A 238 19.40 5.25 -2.61
CA PHE A 238 19.19 5.07 -1.16
C PHE A 238 19.65 3.70 -0.68
N GLN A 239 19.35 2.65 -1.43
CA GLN A 239 19.79 1.32 -1.06
C GLN A 239 21.31 1.16 -1.09
N LYS A 240 21.97 1.61 -2.17
CA LYS A 240 23.43 1.52 -2.30
C LYS A 240 24.15 2.31 -1.22
N MET A 241 23.56 3.42 -0.78
CA MET A 241 24.07 4.20 0.34
C MET A 241 24.12 3.39 1.65
N GLY A 242 23.14 2.51 1.86
CA GLY A 242 23.09 1.62 3.02
C GLY A 242 24.08 0.45 2.99
N GLU A 243 24.76 0.21 1.85
CA GLU A 243 25.77 -0.84 1.73
C GLU A 243 27.20 -0.34 2.02
N LEU A 244 27.40 0.98 2.23
CA LEU A 244 28.63 1.73 2.58
C LEU A 244 29.92 1.45 1.79
N LYS A 245 29.96 0.46 0.89
CA LYS A 245 31.16 0.13 0.10
C LYS A 245 31.57 1.25 -0.85
N ASN A 246 30.62 2.10 -1.29
CA ASN A 246 30.92 3.27 -2.13
C ASN A 246 29.84 4.36 -1.98
N ILE A 247 30.02 5.23 -0.98
CA ILE A 247 29.11 6.35 -0.70
C ILE A 247 29.09 7.35 -1.86
N ALA A 248 30.24 7.62 -2.48
CA ALA A 248 30.35 8.54 -3.61
C ALA A 248 29.51 8.07 -4.81
N LEU A 249 29.58 6.78 -5.17
CA LEU A 249 28.73 6.20 -6.20
C LEU A 249 27.24 6.30 -5.86
N SER A 250 26.87 6.10 -4.59
CA SER A 250 25.49 6.22 -4.14
C SER A 250 24.96 7.65 -4.29
N PHE A 251 25.77 8.66 -3.95
CA PHE A 251 25.44 10.06 -4.20
C PHE A 251 25.32 10.39 -5.68
N LEU A 252 26.20 9.87 -6.53
CA LEU A 252 26.11 10.05 -7.99
C LEU A 252 24.82 9.46 -8.57
N ILE A 253 24.41 8.27 -8.11
CA ILE A 253 23.15 7.64 -8.49
C ILE A 253 21.96 8.52 -8.06
N LEU A 254 21.98 9.05 -6.82
CA LEU A 254 20.93 9.95 -6.34
C LEU A 254 20.86 11.23 -7.17
N LEU A 255 21.99 11.86 -7.47
CA LEU A 255 22.07 13.04 -8.32
C LEU A 255 21.57 12.76 -9.74
N PHE A 256 21.89 11.60 -10.30
CA PHE A 256 21.39 11.17 -11.60
C PHE A 256 19.87 11.00 -11.59
N GLY A 257 19.31 10.33 -10.57
CA GLY A 257 17.88 10.19 -10.38
C GLY A 257 17.15 11.52 -10.21
N LEU A 258 17.73 12.46 -9.44
CA LEU A 258 17.25 13.84 -9.32
C LEU A 258 17.31 14.59 -10.66
N GLY A 259 18.35 14.36 -11.48
CA GLY A 259 18.45 14.90 -12.83
C GLY A 259 17.28 14.45 -13.71
N ILE A 260 16.96 13.15 -13.70
CA ILE A 260 15.79 12.61 -14.44
C ILE A 260 14.49 13.19 -13.88
N LEU A 261 14.38 13.38 -12.56
CA LEU A 261 13.20 13.98 -11.95
C LEU A 261 13.03 15.45 -12.38
N ILE A 262 14.12 16.22 -12.51
CA ILE A 262 14.10 17.57 -13.07
C ILE A 262 13.66 17.55 -14.53
N LEU A 263 14.14 16.58 -15.33
CA LEU A 263 13.68 16.39 -16.71
C LEU A 263 12.19 16.05 -16.79
N PHE A 264 11.69 15.19 -15.90
CA PHE A 264 10.26 14.95 -15.73
C PHE A 264 9.51 16.25 -15.49
N PHE A 265 9.91 17.06 -14.49
CA PHE A 265 9.24 18.34 -14.21
C PHE A 265 9.26 19.31 -15.39
N LYS A 266 10.35 19.35 -16.17
CA LYS A 266 10.44 20.19 -17.37
C LYS A 266 9.51 19.69 -18.48
N HIS A 267 9.51 18.38 -18.75
CA HIS A 267 8.66 17.77 -19.77
C HIS A 267 7.18 17.93 -19.41
N GLU A 268 6.83 17.66 -18.15
CA GLU A 268 5.47 17.71 -17.63
C GLU A 268 4.86 19.12 -17.69
N ARG A 269 5.66 20.16 -17.48
CA ARG A 269 5.19 21.55 -17.61
C ARG A 269 4.88 21.96 -19.05
N GLN A 270 5.44 21.27 -20.03
CA GLN A 270 5.27 21.54 -21.45
C GLN A 270 4.25 20.59 -22.10
N ASP A 271 3.86 19.52 -21.40
CA ASP A 271 2.89 18.54 -21.91
C ASP A 271 1.49 19.18 -21.98
N PRO A 272 0.81 19.15 -23.13
CA PRO A 272 -0.57 19.59 -23.25
C PRO A 272 -1.57 18.73 -22.44
N ASP A 273 -1.21 17.51 -22.05
CA ASP A 273 -2.04 16.60 -21.25
C ASP A 273 -1.23 15.97 -20.07
N PRO A 274 -0.82 16.80 -19.09
CA PRO A 274 0.07 16.39 -18.02
C PRO A 274 -0.62 15.41 -17.06
N VAL A 275 0.13 14.39 -16.64
CA VAL A 275 -0.22 13.47 -15.56
C VAL A 275 -0.35 14.22 -14.22
N VAL A 276 0.50 15.22 -13.99
CA VAL A 276 0.58 16.05 -12.77
C VAL A 276 0.37 17.53 -13.14
N PRO A 277 -0.89 18.00 -13.20
CA PRO A 277 -1.17 19.42 -13.40
C PRO A 277 -0.77 20.24 -12.16
N PHE A 278 0.43 20.85 -12.21
CA PHE A 278 1.00 21.57 -11.06
C PHE A 278 0.17 22.74 -10.54
N GLU A 279 -0.75 23.26 -11.36
CA GLU A 279 -1.65 24.36 -10.98
C GLU A 279 -2.55 24.01 -9.80
N ILE A 280 -2.91 22.73 -9.66
CA ILE A 280 -3.73 22.22 -8.56
C ILE A 280 -3.05 22.50 -7.21
N PHE A 281 -1.71 22.44 -7.14
CA PHE A 281 -0.95 22.70 -5.91
C PHE A 281 -0.86 24.19 -5.53
N LYS A 282 -1.29 25.12 -6.40
CA LYS A 282 -1.44 26.53 -6.03
C LYS A 282 -2.55 26.71 -4.98
N ASN A 283 -3.53 25.80 -4.94
CA ASN A 283 -4.49 25.74 -3.85
C ASN A 283 -3.80 25.20 -2.60
N THR A 284 -3.53 26.09 -1.63
CA THR A 284 -2.81 25.76 -0.40
C THR A 284 -3.51 24.70 0.44
N THR A 285 -4.84 24.63 0.40
CA THR A 285 -5.62 23.61 1.09
C THR A 285 -5.40 22.25 0.45
N TYR A 286 -5.50 22.16 -0.89
CA TYR A 286 -5.22 20.91 -1.61
C TYR A 286 -3.79 20.42 -1.35
N LEU A 287 -2.80 21.32 -1.43
CA LEU A 287 -1.40 21.00 -1.13
C LEU A 287 -1.24 20.45 0.29
N SER A 288 -1.91 21.07 1.29
CA SER A 288 -1.94 20.58 2.66
C SER A 288 -2.49 19.14 2.73
N GLN A 289 -3.64 18.87 2.10
CA GLN A 289 -4.22 17.53 2.09
C GLN A 289 -3.29 16.50 1.42
N PHE A 290 -2.64 16.88 0.31
CA PHE A 290 -1.70 16.03 -0.39
C PHE A 290 -0.47 15.67 0.45
N VAL A 291 0.15 16.67 1.10
CA VAL A 291 1.33 16.47 1.94
C VAL A 291 0.98 15.64 3.17
N CYS A 292 -0.14 15.94 3.85
CA CYS A 292 -0.59 15.18 5.01
C CYS A 292 -0.86 13.72 4.67
N LEU A 293 -1.59 13.46 3.59
CA LEU A 293 -1.89 12.10 3.14
C LEU A 293 -0.61 11.33 2.80
N SER A 294 0.32 11.98 2.09
CA SER A 294 1.59 11.36 1.70
C SER A 294 2.40 11.00 2.96
N CYS A 295 2.73 11.98 3.81
CA CYS A 295 3.51 11.76 5.03
C CYS A 295 2.92 10.67 5.93
N LEU A 296 1.61 10.70 6.20
CA LEU A 296 0.96 9.73 7.09
C LEU A 296 0.82 8.34 6.45
N SER A 297 0.79 8.25 5.12
CA SER A 297 0.88 6.97 4.42
C SER A 297 2.30 6.38 4.52
N GLY A 298 3.34 7.23 4.58
CA GLY A 298 4.69 6.82 4.95
C GLY A 298 4.82 6.32 6.40
N VAL A 299 4.11 6.96 7.33
CA VAL A 299 4.03 6.55 8.75
C VAL A 299 3.33 5.21 8.93
N LEU A 300 2.31 4.91 8.11
CA LEU A 300 1.59 3.63 8.10
C LEU A 300 2.52 2.43 7.84
N ILE A 301 3.45 2.57 6.89
CA ILE A 301 4.44 1.53 6.55
C ILE A 301 5.36 1.19 7.72
N CYS A 302 5.65 2.17 8.59
CA CYS A 302 6.57 2.02 9.69
C CYS A 302 6.19 0.86 10.62
N TYR A 303 5.00 0.86 11.23
CA TYR A 303 4.60 -0.28 12.06
C TYR A 303 4.26 -1.52 11.23
N SER A 304 3.74 -1.35 10.01
CA SER A 304 3.30 -2.46 9.17
C SER A 304 4.45 -3.40 8.80
N VAL A 305 5.65 -2.86 8.64
CA VAL A 305 6.87 -3.63 8.34
C VAL A 305 7.63 -4.00 9.62
N TYR A 306 7.82 -3.05 10.54
CA TYR A 306 8.76 -3.24 11.65
C TYR A 306 8.16 -3.94 12.88
N PHE A 307 6.83 -3.98 13.06
CA PHE A 307 6.23 -4.77 14.14
C PHE A 307 6.36 -6.28 13.91
N PRO A 308 6.04 -6.83 12.72
CA PRO A 308 6.34 -8.23 12.43
C PRO A 308 7.83 -8.54 12.58
N ILE A 309 8.72 -7.66 12.13
CA ILE A 309 10.17 -7.82 12.30
C ILE A 309 10.55 -7.89 13.78
N TRP A 310 9.99 -7.03 14.63
CA TRP A 310 10.22 -7.06 16.07
C TRP A 310 9.77 -8.39 16.68
N LEU A 311 8.53 -8.80 16.42
CA LEU A 311 7.97 -10.02 17.01
C LEU A 311 8.67 -11.29 16.50
N GLN A 312 9.00 -11.36 15.22
CA GLN A 312 9.72 -12.50 14.64
C GLN A 312 11.17 -12.53 15.10
N GLY A 313 11.87 -11.39 15.04
CA GLY A 313 13.31 -11.36 15.27
C GLY A 313 13.69 -11.28 16.75
N LEU A 314 13.02 -10.43 17.51
CA LEU A 314 13.34 -10.22 18.92
C LEU A 314 12.63 -11.24 19.82
N TYR A 315 11.37 -11.58 19.52
CA TYR A 315 10.56 -12.50 20.36
C TYR A 315 10.54 -13.93 19.83
N ALA A 316 11.16 -14.21 18.68
CA ALA A 316 11.15 -15.53 18.03
C ALA A 316 9.73 -16.07 17.78
N MET A 317 8.75 -15.17 17.58
CA MET A 317 7.38 -15.59 17.31
C MET A 317 7.23 -16.18 15.91
N PRO A 318 6.35 -17.17 15.72
CA PRO A 318 5.98 -17.68 14.39
C PRO A 318 5.47 -16.56 13.46
N VAL A 319 5.59 -16.77 12.14
CA VAL A 319 5.15 -15.79 11.14
C VAL A 319 3.63 -15.60 11.19
N SER A 320 2.89 -16.70 11.39
CA SER A 320 1.43 -16.67 11.60
C SER A 320 1.02 -15.77 12.75
N GLN A 321 1.71 -15.84 13.89
CA GLN A 321 1.37 -15.05 15.06
C GLN A 321 1.78 -13.58 14.90
N SER A 322 3.02 -13.32 14.50
CA SER A 322 3.54 -11.96 14.33
C SER A 322 2.77 -11.15 13.29
N GLY A 323 2.30 -11.77 12.20
CA GLY A 323 1.47 -11.10 11.18
C GLY A 323 0.11 -10.63 11.72
N THR A 324 -0.47 -11.34 12.69
CA THR A 324 -1.80 -10.97 13.22
C THR A 324 -1.84 -9.62 13.92
N VAL A 325 -0.68 -9.08 14.31
CA VAL A 325 -0.57 -7.77 14.97
C VAL A 325 -1.10 -6.62 14.12
N ILE A 326 -1.16 -6.78 12.79
CA ILE A 326 -1.65 -5.75 11.86
C ILE A 326 -3.18 -5.77 11.77
N ILE A 327 -3.83 -6.91 12.05
CA ILE A 327 -5.28 -7.11 11.89
C ILE A 327 -6.12 -6.05 12.63
N PRO A 328 -5.84 -5.69 13.90
CA PRO A 328 -6.62 -4.67 14.60
C PRO A 328 -6.63 -3.33 13.87
N SER A 329 -5.53 -2.94 13.20
CA SER A 329 -5.47 -1.70 12.44
C SER A 329 -6.46 -1.68 11.29
N ALA A 330 -6.62 -2.81 10.57
CA ALA A 330 -7.58 -2.91 9.48
C ALA A 330 -9.04 -2.77 9.96
N LEU A 331 -9.38 -3.40 11.08
CA LEU A 331 -10.73 -3.34 11.65
C LEU A 331 -11.07 -1.93 12.15
N THR A 332 -10.15 -1.32 12.89
CA THR A 332 -10.32 0.02 13.45
C THR A 332 -10.24 1.12 12.39
N TRP A 333 -9.57 0.87 11.26
CA TRP A 333 -9.57 1.76 10.10
C TRP A 333 -10.98 2.00 9.55
N ILE A 334 -11.82 0.97 9.49
CA ILE A 334 -13.22 1.08 9.05
C ILE A 334 -14.01 2.00 9.99
N ILE A 335 -13.77 1.85 11.30
CA ILE A 335 -14.38 2.69 12.34
C ILE A 335 -13.91 4.14 12.19
N GLY A 336 -12.60 4.36 12.03
CA GLY A 336 -12.02 5.68 11.79
C GLY A 336 -12.54 6.36 10.52
N SER A 337 -12.68 5.60 9.43
CA SER A 337 -13.22 6.09 8.16
C SER A 337 -14.67 6.53 8.32
N SER A 338 -15.47 5.77 9.06
CA SER A 338 -16.87 6.12 9.36
C SER A 338 -16.96 7.35 10.29
N LEU A 339 -16.06 7.43 11.26
CA LEU A 339 -15.94 8.55 12.19
C LEU A 339 -15.60 9.85 11.43
N ALA A 340 -14.67 9.80 10.47
CA ALA A 340 -14.32 10.93 9.62
C ALA A 340 -15.55 11.53 8.92
N ALA A 341 -16.40 10.68 8.32
CA ALA A 341 -17.61 11.12 7.63
C ALA A 341 -18.59 11.83 8.57
N HIS A 342 -18.71 11.39 9.83
CA HIS A 342 -19.53 12.06 10.83
C HIS A 342 -18.92 13.38 11.31
N LEU A 343 -17.61 13.39 11.60
CA LEU A 343 -16.90 14.56 12.10
C LEU A 343 -16.90 15.70 11.08
N LEU A 344 -16.79 15.42 9.79
CA LEU A 344 -16.83 16.43 8.73
C LEU A 344 -18.18 17.15 8.61
N LYS A 345 -19.28 16.58 9.15
CA LYS A 345 -20.59 17.25 9.19
C LYS A 345 -20.70 18.28 10.33
N LYS A 346 -19.90 18.10 11.39
CA LYS A 346 -20.02 18.89 12.63
C LYS A 346 -18.83 19.82 12.88
N TYR A 347 -17.67 19.49 12.33
CA TYR A 347 -16.42 20.20 12.60
C TYR A 347 -15.65 20.49 11.30
N SER A 348 -14.89 21.59 11.30
CA SER A 348 -14.00 21.93 10.18
C SER A 348 -12.93 20.87 9.96
N ALA A 349 -12.65 20.51 8.71
CA ALA A 349 -11.63 19.53 8.33
C ALA A 349 -10.26 19.80 8.98
N ARG A 350 -9.79 21.05 8.94
CA ARG A 350 -8.50 21.46 9.53
C ARG A 350 -8.40 21.11 11.02
N ARG A 351 -9.39 21.47 11.83
CA ARG A 351 -9.38 21.21 13.29
C ARG A 351 -9.40 19.71 13.59
N THR A 352 -10.23 18.96 12.86
CA THR A 352 -10.29 17.50 13.00
C THR A 352 -8.94 16.88 12.64
N LEU A 353 -8.34 17.27 11.51
CA LEU A 353 -7.00 16.80 11.12
C LEU A 353 -5.93 17.16 12.17
N MET A 354 -5.93 18.38 12.72
CA MET A 354 -4.94 18.76 13.75
C MET A 354 -5.05 17.87 14.99
N LEU A 355 -6.27 17.60 15.46
CA LEU A 355 -6.51 16.72 16.60
C LEU A 355 -5.98 15.31 16.33
N PHE A 356 -6.36 14.71 15.21
CA PHE A 356 -5.99 13.33 14.93
C PHE A 356 -4.50 13.17 14.62
N ILE A 357 -3.87 14.13 13.94
CA ILE A 357 -2.41 14.14 13.73
C ILE A 357 -1.67 14.28 15.07
N ALA A 358 -2.15 15.14 15.98
CA ALA A 358 -1.56 15.27 17.31
C ALA A 358 -1.70 13.98 18.14
N LEU A 359 -2.87 13.31 18.10
CA LEU A 359 -3.06 12.02 18.73
C LEU A 359 -2.14 10.94 18.12
N THR A 360 -1.94 10.96 16.79
CA THR A 360 -0.97 10.09 16.12
C THR A 360 0.45 10.37 16.62
N PHE A 361 0.84 11.64 16.76
CA PHE A 361 2.14 12.00 17.30
C PHE A 361 2.35 11.46 18.72
N ILE A 362 1.39 11.71 19.62
CA ILE A 362 1.43 11.24 21.02
C ILE A 362 1.58 9.72 21.07
N LEU A 363 0.80 8.99 20.27
CA LEU A 363 0.89 7.55 20.18
C LEU A 363 2.29 7.11 19.71
N TYR A 364 2.81 7.69 18.62
CA TYR A 364 4.08 7.27 18.03
C TYR A 364 5.31 7.65 18.86
N VAL A 365 5.24 8.68 19.70
CA VAL A 365 6.33 9.03 20.64
C VAL A 365 6.62 7.90 21.63
N THR A 366 5.64 7.01 21.88
CA THR A 366 5.87 5.84 22.73
C THR A 366 6.82 4.81 22.10
N LEU A 367 6.89 4.73 20.77
CA LEU A 367 7.60 3.65 20.08
C LEU A 367 9.12 3.62 20.32
N PRO A 368 9.87 4.74 20.24
CA PRO A 368 11.31 4.72 20.50
C PRO A 368 11.67 4.45 21.98
N LEU A 369 10.68 4.50 22.88
CA LEU A 369 10.86 4.32 24.33
C LEU A 369 10.60 2.88 24.78
N LEU A 370 10.19 1.99 23.88
CA LEU A 370 9.76 0.63 24.24
C LEU A 370 10.96 -0.25 24.61
N PRO A 371 10.94 -0.89 25.80
CA PRO A 371 11.96 -1.88 26.14
C PRO A 371 11.71 -3.21 25.40
N LEU A 372 12.74 -4.06 25.35
CA LEU A 372 12.64 -5.43 24.82
C LEU A 372 11.59 -6.28 25.55
N SER A 373 11.26 -5.95 26.81
CA SER A 373 10.27 -6.66 27.63
C SER A 373 8.82 -6.24 27.34
N THR A 374 8.58 -5.42 26.31
CA THR A 374 7.24 -4.91 25.98
C THR A 374 6.26 -6.06 25.72
N PRO A 375 5.12 -6.14 26.42
CA PRO A 375 4.15 -7.20 26.20
C PRO A 375 3.61 -7.20 24.77
N THR A 376 3.42 -8.37 24.17
CA THR A 376 2.86 -8.49 22.80
C THR A 376 1.51 -7.78 22.66
N LEU A 377 0.71 -7.77 23.74
CA LEU A 377 -0.59 -7.10 23.78
C LEU A 377 -0.50 -5.59 23.48
N PHE A 378 0.60 -4.94 23.84
CA PHE A 378 0.84 -3.53 23.51
C PHE A 378 0.77 -3.29 22.00
N PHE A 379 1.40 -4.17 21.20
CA PHE A 379 1.44 -3.98 19.75
C PHE A 379 0.05 -4.09 19.13
N TYR A 380 -0.82 -4.99 19.61
CA TYR A 380 -2.21 -5.09 19.15
C TYR A 380 -3.03 -3.83 19.48
N PHE A 381 -2.85 -3.27 20.70
CA PHE A 381 -3.50 -2.01 21.06
C PHE A 381 -2.96 -0.84 20.25
N PHE A 382 -1.65 -0.79 20.06
CA PHE A 382 -1.01 0.26 19.25
C PHE A 382 -1.54 0.25 17.82
N THR A 383 -1.58 -0.91 17.15
CA THR A 383 -2.08 -1.00 15.77
C THR A 383 -3.58 -0.71 15.70
N ALA A 384 -4.38 -1.10 16.70
CA ALA A 384 -5.79 -0.73 16.79
C ALA A 384 -5.99 0.79 16.88
N ILE A 385 -5.26 1.48 17.75
CA ILE A 385 -5.39 2.95 17.87
C ILE A 385 -4.84 3.61 16.61
N SER A 386 -3.71 3.16 16.09
CA SER A 386 -3.11 3.70 14.86
C SER A 386 -4.05 3.55 13.66
N GLY A 387 -4.70 2.39 13.50
CA GLY A 387 -5.70 2.15 12.45
C GLY A 387 -6.88 3.11 12.52
N LEU A 388 -7.44 3.35 13.71
CA LEU A 388 -8.50 4.34 13.92
C LEU A 388 -8.04 5.75 13.53
N LEU A 389 -6.87 6.17 14.01
CA LEU A 389 -6.37 7.53 13.81
C LEU A 389 -6.02 7.77 12.33
N LEU A 390 -5.21 6.91 11.74
CA LEU A 390 -4.80 7.00 10.34
C LEU A 390 -5.98 6.81 9.39
N GLY A 391 -6.91 5.90 9.69
CA GLY A 391 -8.13 5.72 8.91
C GLY A 391 -8.96 6.99 8.86
N THR A 392 -9.15 7.65 10.00
CA THR A 392 -9.86 8.94 10.07
C THR A 392 -9.16 10.00 9.21
N VAL A 393 -7.84 10.17 9.38
CA VAL A 393 -7.08 11.20 8.67
C VAL A 393 -7.06 10.94 7.16
N VAL A 394 -6.81 9.71 6.73
CA VAL A 394 -6.77 9.36 5.30
C VAL A 394 -8.11 9.60 4.64
N THR A 395 -9.22 9.21 5.28
CA THR A 395 -10.56 9.47 4.75
C THR A 395 -10.84 10.96 4.63
N ILE A 396 -10.46 11.78 5.62
CA ILE A 396 -10.63 13.23 5.52
C ILE A 396 -9.85 13.79 4.32
N ASN A 397 -8.56 13.46 4.17
CA ASN A 397 -7.75 13.97 3.06
C ASN A 397 -8.34 13.61 1.69
N MET A 398 -8.80 12.36 1.54
CA MET A 398 -9.42 11.86 0.30
C MET A 398 -10.77 12.52 -0.02
N VAL A 399 -11.52 12.95 1.00
CA VAL A 399 -12.81 13.64 0.81
C VAL A 399 -12.62 15.14 0.57
N VAL A 400 -11.74 15.78 1.34
CA VAL A 400 -11.57 17.23 1.34
C VAL A 400 -10.72 17.69 0.16
N GLY A 401 -9.65 16.97 -0.17
CA GLY A 401 -8.73 17.36 -1.24
C GLY A 401 -9.45 17.61 -2.57
N PRO A 402 -10.13 16.61 -3.16
CA PRO A 402 -10.82 16.78 -4.45
C PRO A 402 -11.89 17.87 -4.42
N ARG A 403 -12.55 18.10 -3.27
CA ARG A 403 -13.56 19.16 -3.13
C ARG A 403 -12.99 20.57 -3.26
N MET A 404 -11.68 20.76 -3.07
CA MET A 404 -11.03 22.07 -3.20
C MET A 404 -10.75 22.46 -4.65
N LEU A 405 -11.07 21.59 -5.60
CA LEU A 405 -10.77 21.76 -7.02
C LEU A 405 -12.05 21.98 -7.83
N SER A 406 -11.87 22.54 -9.02
CA SER A 406 -12.94 22.66 -10.01
C SER A 406 -13.48 21.28 -10.41
N GLU A 407 -14.74 21.18 -10.85
CA GLU A 407 -15.38 19.91 -11.24
C GLU A 407 -14.52 19.11 -12.23
N ASN A 408 -13.92 19.79 -13.20
CA ASN A 408 -13.08 19.19 -14.23
C ASN A 408 -11.73 18.65 -13.70
N GLN A 409 -11.32 19.06 -12.50
CA GLN A 409 -10.04 18.70 -11.88
C GLN A 409 -10.19 17.70 -10.72
N LYS A 410 -11.40 17.41 -10.23
CA LYS A 410 -11.61 16.52 -9.07
C LYS A 410 -11.09 15.10 -9.30
N GLY A 411 -11.29 14.57 -10.51
CA GLY A 411 -10.80 13.25 -10.90
C GLY A 411 -9.27 13.17 -10.81
N VAL A 412 -8.58 14.11 -11.46
CA VAL A 412 -7.12 14.20 -11.43
C VAL A 412 -6.61 14.45 -10.01
N GLY A 413 -7.27 15.32 -9.24
CA GLY A 413 -6.92 15.58 -7.86
C GLY A 413 -7.01 14.33 -6.96
N THR A 414 -7.99 13.46 -7.18
CA THR A 414 -8.11 12.18 -6.46
C THR A 414 -7.01 11.20 -6.85
N ALA A 415 -6.70 11.12 -8.16
CA ALA A 415 -5.62 10.29 -8.66
C ALA A 415 -4.26 10.72 -8.10
N LEU A 416 -3.98 12.03 -8.04
CA LEU A 416 -2.76 12.57 -7.45
C LEU A 416 -2.64 12.26 -5.95
N LEU A 417 -3.71 12.38 -5.18
CA LEU A 417 -3.70 11.98 -3.76
C LEU A 417 -3.33 10.50 -3.59
N THR A 418 -3.89 9.64 -4.44
CA THR A 418 -3.58 8.20 -4.44
C THR A 418 -2.14 7.93 -4.83
N LEU A 419 -1.64 8.64 -5.87
CA LEU A 419 -0.25 8.57 -6.30
C LEU A 419 0.69 9.00 -5.18
N GLY A 420 0.43 10.13 -4.52
CA GLY A 420 1.24 10.62 -3.39
C GLY A 420 1.29 9.63 -2.23
N ARG A 421 0.14 9.02 -1.89
CA ARG A 421 0.06 7.94 -0.91
C ARG A 421 0.96 6.75 -1.28
N SER A 422 0.77 6.17 -2.47
CA SER A 422 1.51 4.97 -2.87
C SER A 422 3.00 5.24 -3.05
N LEU A 423 3.35 6.42 -3.58
CA LEU A 423 4.73 6.86 -3.70
C LEU A 423 5.39 7.02 -2.33
N SER A 424 4.70 7.65 -1.37
CA SER A 424 5.22 7.78 -0.01
C SER A 424 5.40 6.42 0.66
N GLN A 425 4.49 5.48 0.45
CA GLN A 425 4.64 4.13 1.01
C GLN A 425 5.88 3.44 0.44
N SER A 426 6.02 3.42 -0.89
CA SER A 426 7.16 2.82 -1.57
C SER A 426 8.50 3.46 -1.14
N THR A 427 8.60 4.79 -1.21
CA THR A 427 9.82 5.51 -0.84
C THR A 427 10.17 5.32 0.63
N MET A 428 9.20 5.35 1.55
CA MET A 428 9.46 5.16 2.98
C MET A 428 9.86 3.73 3.33
N VAL A 429 9.38 2.70 2.63
CA VAL A 429 9.94 1.35 2.79
C VAL A 429 11.46 1.36 2.56
N SER A 430 11.93 2.01 1.49
CA SER A 430 13.35 2.10 1.17
C SER A 430 14.13 2.98 2.14
N VAL A 431 13.58 4.13 2.55
CA VAL A 431 14.23 5.03 3.52
C VAL A 431 14.35 4.37 4.88
N TYR A 432 13.29 3.73 5.39
CA TYR A 432 13.37 3.00 6.64
C TYR A 432 14.36 1.82 6.55
N GLY A 433 14.36 1.11 5.42
CA GLY A 433 15.33 0.04 5.16
C GLY A 433 16.78 0.54 5.19
N LEU A 434 17.04 1.70 4.59
CA LEU A 434 18.34 2.36 4.64
C LEU A 434 18.72 2.69 6.09
N ILE A 435 17.83 3.33 6.85
CA ILE A 435 18.07 3.68 8.25
C ILE A 435 18.39 2.41 9.06
N PHE A 436 17.56 1.37 8.92
CA PHE A 436 17.75 0.08 9.57
C PHE A 436 19.12 -0.52 9.23
N ASN A 437 19.47 -0.58 7.94
CA ASN A 437 20.75 -1.13 7.47
C ASN A 437 21.96 -0.37 8.02
N LEU A 438 21.92 0.97 8.04
CA LEU A 438 23.00 1.82 8.58
C LEU A 438 23.18 1.57 10.08
N THR A 439 22.09 1.42 10.83
CA THR A 439 22.18 1.13 12.27
C THR A 439 22.69 -0.28 12.56
N THR A 440 22.42 -1.26 11.69
CA THR A 440 22.89 -2.66 11.84
C THR A 440 24.21 -2.95 11.12
N GLN A 441 24.88 -1.94 10.54
CA GLN A 441 26.02 -2.15 9.63
C GLN A 441 27.23 -2.84 10.26
N ASN A 442 27.42 -2.66 11.58
CA ASN A 442 28.53 -3.23 12.33
C ASN A 442 28.29 -4.71 12.69
N MET A 443 27.12 -5.24 12.34
CA MET A 443 26.75 -6.62 12.62
C MET A 443 27.19 -7.55 11.48
N PRO A 444 27.70 -8.75 11.77
CA PRO A 444 27.93 -9.75 10.74
C PRO A 444 26.61 -10.06 10.01
N LYS A 445 26.61 -10.02 8.68
CA LYS A 445 25.40 -10.27 7.87
C LYS A 445 24.76 -11.64 8.15
N LYS A 446 25.58 -12.63 8.52
CA LYS A 446 25.14 -13.96 8.94
C LYS A 446 24.24 -13.88 10.18
N ASP A 447 24.58 -13.03 11.14
CA ASP A 447 23.86 -12.87 12.41
C ASP A 447 22.52 -12.15 12.22
N LEU A 448 22.48 -11.16 11.33
CA LEU A 448 21.23 -10.47 10.96
C LEU A 448 20.23 -11.41 10.26
N ASN A 449 20.72 -12.24 9.33
CA ASN A 449 19.91 -13.26 8.67
C ASN A 449 19.37 -14.31 9.65
N LEU A 450 20.15 -14.66 10.67
CA LEU A 450 19.77 -15.64 11.70
C LEU A 450 18.69 -15.09 12.62
N VAL A 451 18.75 -13.80 12.98
CA VAL A 451 17.74 -13.18 13.85
C VAL A 451 16.44 -12.89 13.12
N LEU A 452 16.48 -12.49 11.84
CA LEU A 452 15.24 -12.25 11.08
C LEU A 452 14.48 -13.55 10.74
N ASN A 453 15.09 -14.72 10.91
CA ASN A 453 14.43 -16.01 10.71
C ASN A 453 14.10 -16.66 12.06
N HIS A 454 12.81 -16.65 12.42
CA HIS A 454 12.31 -17.23 13.67
C HIS A 454 12.72 -18.70 13.89
N LYS A 455 12.92 -19.50 12.82
CA LYS A 455 13.33 -20.92 12.93
C LYS A 455 14.78 -21.08 13.41
N ASN A 456 15.61 -20.07 13.22
CA ASN A 456 17.05 -20.12 13.54
C ASN A 456 17.38 -19.45 14.87
N ALA A 457 16.42 -18.75 15.50
CA ALA A 457 16.62 -18.01 16.74
C ALA A 457 17.12 -18.90 17.90
N ASN A 458 16.75 -20.18 17.91
CA ASN A 458 17.16 -21.16 18.93
C ASN A 458 18.59 -21.71 18.73
N GLN A 459 19.25 -21.40 17.61
CA GLN A 459 20.60 -21.89 17.27
C GLN A 459 21.70 -20.90 17.66
N ILE A 460 21.36 -19.71 18.18
CA ILE A 460 22.30 -18.63 18.47
C ILE A 460 22.77 -18.72 19.93
N PRO A 461 24.09 -18.70 20.22
CA PRO A 461 24.61 -18.67 21.59
C PRO A 461 24.05 -17.50 22.41
N ALA A 462 23.61 -17.76 23.64
CA ALA A 462 22.91 -16.78 24.49
C ALA A 462 23.65 -15.45 24.68
N LYS A 463 24.99 -15.46 24.71
CA LYS A 463 25.83 -14.25 24.82
C LYS A 463 25.87 -13.39 23.54
N MET A 464 25.72 -13.99 22.35
CA MET A 464 25.62 -13.24 21.09
C MET A 464 24.21 -12.70 20.87
N LEU A 465 23.20 -13.45 21.32
CA LEU A 465 21.78 -13.11 21.16
C LEU A 465 21.41 -11.76 21.79
N SER A 466 21.95 -11.43 22.97
CA SER A 466 21.65 -10.19 23.67
C SER A 466 22.16 -8.94 22.93
N LYS A 467 23.41 -8.99 22.44
CA LYS A 467 24.00 -7.91 21.64
C LYS A 467 23.25 -7.73 20.32
N ILE A 468 22.95 -8.83 19.63
CA ILE A 468 22.24 -8.78 18.35
C ILE A 468 20.82 -8.22 18.52
N ARG A 469 20.10 -8.64 19.57
CA ARG A 469 18.77 -8.10 19.90
C ARG A 469 18.81 -6.61 20.21
N PHE A 470 19.84 -6.14 20.92
CA PHE A 470 20.00 -4.72 21.25
C PHE A 470 20.24 -3.87 20.00
N ASP A 471 21.12 -4.31 19.09
CA ASP A 471 21.42 -3.57 17.86
C ASP A 471 20.19 -3.53 16.93
N VAL A 472 19.46 -4.65 16.78
CA VAL A 472 18.22 -4.71 16.01
C VAL A 472 17.13 -3.83 16.65
N LEU A 473 17.00 -3.84 17.97
CA LEU A 473 16.07 -2.97 18.70
C LEU A 473 16.39 -1.49 18.45
N THR A 474 17.66 -1.12 18.54
CA THR A 474 18.14 0.25 18.29
C THR A 474 17.85 0.69 16.85
N ALA A 475 18.03 -0.22 15.89
CA ALA A 475 17.70 0.02 14.49
C ALA A 475 16.20 0.31 14.29
N ILE A 476 15.34 -0.49 14.93
CA ILE A 476 13.89 -0.29 14.86
C ILE A 476 13.48 1.02 15.55
N HIS A 477 14.06 1.36 16.71
CA HIS A 477 13.81 2.65 17.37
C HIS A 477 14.21 3.85 16.50
N THR A 478 15.34 3.75 15.79
CA THR A 478 15.79 4.83 14.89
C THR A 478 14.81 5.04 13.73
N VAL A 479 14.27 3.94 13.18
CA VAL A 479 13.18 3.99 12.19
C VAL A 479 11.93 4.68 12.77
N PHE A 480 11.56 4.37 14.01
CA PHE A 480 10.41 4.99 14.68
C PHE A 480 10.59 6.49 14.92
N ILE A 481 11.80 6.93 15.29
CA ILE A 481 12.13 8.36 15.43
C ILE A 481 11.95 9.08 14.10
N PHE A 482 12.39 8.48 12.99
CA PHE A 482 12.23 9.10 11.68
C PHE A 482 10.76 9.22 11.26
N ALA A 483 9.91 8.26 11.63
CA ALA A 483 8.47 8.36 11.41
C ALA A 483 7.83 9.56 12.13
N LEU A 484 8.35 9.96 13.31
CA LEU A 484 7.89 11.17 14.00
C LEU A 484 8.12 12.44 13.17
N CYS A 485 9.24 12.54 12.45
CA CYS A 485 9.53 13.67 11.57
C CYS A 485 8.44 13.86 10.50
N LEU A 486 7.94 12.76 9.91
CA LEU A 486 6.84 12.81 8.94
C LEU A 486 5.54 13.31 9.56
N ILE A 487 5.23 12.89 10.79
CA ILE A 487 4.04 13.35 11.52
C ILE A 487 4.14 14.85 11.79
N VAL A 488 5.32 15.34 12.19
CA VAL A 488 5.58 16.78 12.41
C VAL A 488 5.41 17.58 11.11
N ILE A 489 5.92 17.08 9.98
CA ILE A 489 5.74 17.73 8.68
C ILE A 489 4.24 17.80 8.33
N ALA A 490 3.49 16.70 8.48
CA ALA A 490 2.05 16.69 8.26
C ALA A 490 1.33 17.71 9.17
N PHE A 491 1.72 17.77 10.44
CA PHE A 491 1.15 18.73 11.40
C PHE A 491 1.40 20.19 10.97
N ILE A 492 2.62 20.53 10.56
CA ILE A 492 2.99 21.89 10.13
C ILE A 492 2.18 22.30 8.90
N PHE A 493 2.05 21.43 7.90
CA PHE A 493 1.28 21.73 6.68
C PHE A 493 -0.21 21.90 6.99
N ASN A 494 -0.80 21.01 7.78
CA ASN A 494 -2.20 21.14 8.18
C ASN A 494 -2.45 22.37 9.07
N TYR A 495 -1.49 22.76 9.91
CA TYR A 495 -1.59 23.98 10.71
C TYR A 495 -1.57 25.25 9.84
N ARG A 496 -0.82 25.23 8.74
CA ARG A 496 -0.75 26.35 7.77
C ARG A 496 -1.97 26.43 6.83
N ASP A 497 -2.80 25.39 6.80
CA ASP A 497 -4.00 25.34 5.97
C ASP A 497 -4.96 26.50 6.28
N LYS A 498 -5.43 27.20 5.25
CA LYS A 498 -6.34 28.36 5.40
C LYS A 498 -7.80 27.95 5.58
N LEU A 499 -8.16 26.68 5.39
CA LEU A 499 -9.54 26.21 5.49
C LEU A 499 -10.03 26.19 6.95
N ARG A 500 -10.65 27.30 7.39
CA ARG A 500 -11.18 27.47 8.76
C ARG A 500 -12.69 27.19 8.88
N LYS A 501 -13.42 27.17 7.76
CA LYS A 501 -14.88 26.98 7.72
C LYS A 501 -15.27 25.51 7.59
N MET A 502 -16.50 25.18 7.96
CA MET A 502 -17.11 23.88 7.69
C MET A 502 -17.32 23.71 6.19
N LEU A 503 -17.38 22.46 5.72
CA LEU A 503 -17.75 22.16 4.35
C LEU A 503 -19.28 22.12 4.32
N ASP A 504 -19.89 23.07 3.62
CA ASP A 504 -21.35 23.07 3.37
C ASP A 504 -21.75 21.92 2.45
#